data_AF-A0A316RHP8-F1
#
_entry.id   AF-A0A316RHP8-F1
#
_cell.length_a   1.000
_cell.length_b   1.000
_cell.length_c   1.000
_cell.angle_alpha   90.00
_cell.angle_beta   90.00
_cell.angle_gamma   90.00
#
_symmetry.space_group_name_H-M   'P 1'
#
loop_
_entity.id
_entity.type
_entity.pdbx_description
1 polymer ?
#
loop_
_entity_poly.entity_id
_entity_poly.type
_entity_poly.pdbx_seq_one_letter_code
_entity_poly.pdbx_strand_id
1 'polypeptide(L)'
;MKYQNFICPYELALKLHELGVNSESEFYFVKEMKGGETQIDSVVQNTMRYSYRKEGDLIPAYMSHELGEILPSMINVSKSKIWDDWLQLTQYFPNKDSEYYETAYVRYDVYDSQTEVYSGFGDTEVESRAMLLIDLLDKKVLTLSDLNLN
;
A
#
# COMPACT_ATOMS: atom_id res chain seq x y z
N MET A 1 0.12 3.24 -22.49
CA MET A 1 0.33 2.85 -21.08
C MET A 1 -0.90 2.06 -20.65
N LYS A 2 -0.75 0.84 -20.11
CA LYS A 2 -1.91 0.04 -19.66
C LYS A 2 -2.27 0.46 -18.23
N TYR A 3 -3.56 0.61 -17.94
CA TYR A 3 -4.07 0.98 -16.61
C TYR A 3 -3.57 0.03 -15.50
N GLN A 4 -3.31 -1.23 -15.85
CA GLN A 4 -2.72 -2.27 -15.00
C GLN A 4 -1.37 -1.87 -14.35
N ASN A 5 -0.61 -0.95 -14.96
CA ASN A 5 0.68 -0.50 -14.41
C ASN A 5 0.51 0.50 -13.25
N PHE A 6 -0.71 0.96 -12.97
CA PHE A 6 -1.00 1.94 -11.91
C PHE A 6 -1.71 1.31 -10.71
N ILE A 7 -1.97 0.01 -10.78
CA ILE A 7 -2.73 -0.75 -9.80
C ILE A 7 -1.79 -1.68 -9.06
N CYS A 8 -2.02 -1.80 -7.76
CA CYS A 8 -1.35 -2.75 -6.90
C CYS A 8 -1.50 -4.18 -7.47
N PRO A 9 -0.40 -4.92 -7.66
CA PRO A 9 -0.47 -6.31 -8.06
C PRO A 9 -1.38 -7.12 -7.14
N TYR A 10 -2.11 -8.08 -7.72
CA TYR A 10 -3.12 -8.86 -7.00
C TYR A 10 -2.58 -9.50 -5.72
N GLU A 11 -1.36 -10.05 -5.74
CA GLU A 11 -0.77 -10.73 -4.58
C GLU A 11 -0.54 -9.76 -3.42
N LEU A 12 -0.09 -8.53 -3.69
CA LEU A 12 0.11 -7.49 -2.68
C LEU A 12 -1.24 -6.96 -2.16
N ALA A 13 -2.19 -6.74 -3.07
CA ALA A 13 -3.55 -6.32 -2.72
C ALA A 13 -4.27 -7.37 -1.84
N LEU A 14 -4.12 -8.66 -2.17
CA LEU A 14 -4.65 -9.77 -1.38
C LEU A 14 -4.01 -9.81 0.01
N LYS A 15 -2.69 -9.68 0.10
CA LYS A 15 -1.98 -9.65 1.38
C LYS A 15 -2.43 -8.46 2.25
N LEU A 16 -2.59 -7.27 1.67
CA LEU A 16 -3.14 -6.10 2.38
C LEU A 16 -4.55 -6.36 2.90
N HIS A 17 -5.40 -6.98 2.08
CA HIS A 17 -6.76 -7.36 2.47
C HIS A 17 -6.76 -8.39 3.61
N GLU A 18 -5.89 -9.41 3.55
CA GLU A 18 -5.71 -10.40 4.63
C GLU A 18 -5.19 -9.78 5.93
N LEU A 19 -4.39 -8.71 5.83
CA LEU A 19 -3.96 -7.91 6.98
C LEU A 19 -5.06 -6.99 7.53
N GLY A 20 -6.23 -6.94 6.89
CA GLY A 20 -7.39 -6.17 7.33
C GLY A 20 -7.44 -4.73 6.81
N VAL A 21 -6.59 -4.37 5.84
CA VAL A 21 -6.68 -3.08 5.14
C VAL A 21 -7.93 -3.13 4.25
N ASN A 22 -8.98 -2.42 4.69
CA ASN A 22 -10.32 -2.47 4.08
C ASN A 22 -10.81 -1.09 3.64
N SER A 23 -9.90 -0.21 3.20
CA SER A 23 -10.28 1.05 2.54
C SER A 23 -10.97 0.73 1.21
N GLU A 24 -12.00 1.50 0.86
CA GLU A 24 -12.56 1.46 -0.49
C GLU A 24 -11.47 1.79 -1.52
N SER A 25 -11.59 1.17 -2.70
CA SER A 25 -10.81 1.50 -3.87
C SER A 25 -11.72 1.84 -5.05
N GLU A 26 -11.22 2.66 -5.97
CA GLU A 26 -11.82 2.94 -7.26
C GLU A 26 -11.97 1.68 -8.11
N PHE A 27 -11.16 0.65 -7.84
CA PHE A 27 -11.14 -0.60 -8.61
C PHE A 27 -11.10 -1.83 -7.70
N TYR A 28 -11.61 -2.95 -8.19
CA TYR A 28 -11.58 -4.23 -7.49
C TYR A 28 -11.18 -5.36 -8.41
N PHE A 29 -10.39 -6.28 -7.89
CA PHE A 29 -10.19 -7.58 -8.49
C PHE A 29 -11.43 -8.44 -8.26
N VAL A 30 -11.89 -9.08 -9.34
CA VAL A 30 -13.00 -10.02 -9.28
C VAL A 30 -12.46 -11.42 -9.48
N LYS A 31 -12.77 -12.30 -8.53
CA LYS A 31 -12.50 -13.73 -8.64
C LYS A 31 -13.73 -14.43 -9.22
N GLU A 32 -13.68 -14.78 -10.51
CA GLU A 32 -14.73 -15.61 -11.12
C GLU A 32 -14.37 -17.09 -10.96
N MET A 33 -15.34 -17.90 -10.54
CA MET A 33 -15.24 -19.36 -10.62
C MET A 33 -15.90 -19.82 -11.93
N LYS A 34 -15.10 -20.15 -12.95
CA LYS A 34 -15.59 -20.88 -14.13
C LYS A 34 -15.09 -22.31 -14.07
N GLY A 35 -16.00 -23.28 -14.06
CA GLY A 35 -15.65 -24.69 -14.20
C GLY A 35 -14.84 -25.32 -13.05
N GLY A 36 -14.78 -24.69 -11.87
CA GLY A 36 -14.08 -25.24 -10.70
C GLY A 36 -12.62 -24.80 -10.54
N GLU A 37 -12.07 -24.02 -11.50
CA GLU A 37 -10.78 -23.36 -11.36
C GLU A 37 -10.97 -21.88 -10.97
N THR A 38 -10.10 -21.39 -10.08
CA THR A 38 -10.04 -19.98 -9.71
C THR A 38 -9.21 -19.24 -10.75
N GLN A 39 -9.81 -18.29 -11.48
CA GLN A 39 -9.07 -17.38 -12.36
C GLN A 39 -9.33 -15.93 -11.92
N ILE A 40 -8.25 -15.16 -11.77
CA ILE A 40 -8.34 -13.71 -11.56
C ILE A 40 -8.64 -13.10 -12.93
N ASP A 41 -9.92 -13.00 -13.28
CA ASP A 41 -10.32 -12.76 -14.66
C ASP A 41 -10.33 -11.26 -15.02
N SER A 42 -10.48 -10.34 -14.05
CA SER A 42 -10.60 -8.91 -14.38
C SER A 42 -10.45 -7.96 -13.20
N VAL A 43 -10.15 -6.70 -13.55
CA VAL A 43 -10.29 -5.53 -12.68
C VAL A 43 -11.54 -4.77 -13.14
N VAL A 44 -12.43 -4.45 -12.20
CA VAL A 44 -13.67 -3.69 -12.47
C VAL A 44 -13.67 -2.37 -11.70
N GLN A 45 -14.29 -1.34 -12.27
CA GLN A 45 -14.51 -0.07 -11.56
C GLN A 45 -15.54 -0.26 -10.43
N ASN A 46 -15.37 0.48 -9.34
CA ASN A 46 -16.23 0.42 -8.16
C ASN A 46 -17.72 0.64 -8.50
N THR A 47 -18.03 1.53 -9.44
CA THR A 47 -19.41 1.78 -9.91
C THR A 47 -20.09 0.53 -10.51
N MET A 48 -19.30 -0.43 -11.00
CA MET A 48 -19.77 -1.69 -11.58
C MET A 48 -19.77 -2.85 -10.57
N ARG A 49 -19.30 -2.62 -9.33
CA ARG A 49 -19.21 -3.63 -8.25
C ARG A 49 -20.53 -4.35 -7.99
N TYR A 50 -21.65 -3.63 -8.01
CA TYR A 50 -22.98 -4.16 -7.73
C TYR A 50 -23.47 -5.23 -8.70
N SER A 51 -22.80 -5.41 -9.84
CA SER A 51 -23.08 -6.48 -10.80
C SER A 51 -22.42 -7.81 -10.41
N TYR A 52 -21.41 -7.79 -9.52
CA TYR A 52 -20.58 -8.95 -9.15
C TYR A 52 -20.88 -9.42 -7.72
N ARG A 53 -22.16 -9.41 -7.32
CA ARG A 53 -22.66 -9.63 -5.94
C ARG A 53 -22.23 -10.95 -5.30
N LYS A 54 -21.02 -10.97 -4.76
CA LYS A 54 -20.66 -11.61 -3.49
C LYS A 54 -19.69 -10.66 -2.82
N GLU A 55 -20.20 -9.87 -1.88
CA GLU A 55 -19.47 -8.77 -1.21
C GLU A 55 -18.18 -9.18 -0.49
N GLY A 56 -17.87 -10.48 -0.39
CA GLY A 56 -16.62 -11.01 0.17
C GLY A 56 -15.61 -11.57 -0.84
N ASP A 57 -15.88 -11.53 -2.15
CA ASP A 57 -14.96 -12.03 -3.18
C ASP A 57 -14.16 -10.91 -3.87
N LEU A 58 -14.33 -9.66 -3.42
CA LEU A 58 -13.78 -8.48 -4.05
C LEU A 58 -12.56 -7.98 -3.28
N ILE A 59 -11.41 -8.05 -3.92
CA ILE A 59 -10.15 -7.53 -3.36
C ILE A 59 -9.94 -6.13 -3.91
N PRO A 60 -9.77 -5.10 -3.07
CA PRO A 60 -9.45 -3.75 -3.53
C PRO A 60 -8.22 -3.75 -4.44
N ALA A 61 -8.33 -3.13 -5.60
CA ALA A 61 -7.25 -3.03 -6.57
C ALA A 61 -6.65 -1.63 -6.46
N TYR A 62 -5.92 -1.41 -5.37
CA TYR A 62 -5.48 -0.08 -4.96
C TYR A 62 -4.62 0.62 -6.01
N MET A 63 -4.82 1.92 -6.21
CA MET A 63 -3.91 2.78 -6.93
C MET A 63 -2.86 3.42 -6.01
N SER A 64 -1.81 3.98 -6.62
CA SER A 64 -0.73 4.63 -5.86
C SER A 64 -1.26 5.69 -4.89
N HIS A 65 -2.15 6.59 -5.34
CA HIS A 65 -2.68 7.64 -4.47
C HIS A 65 -3.49 7.08 -3.30
N GLU A 66 -4.30 6.04 -3.52
CA GLU A 66 -5.09 5.40 -2.46
C GLU A 66 -4.17 4.83 -1.37
N LEU A 67 -3.09 4.12 -1.75
CA LEU A 67 -2.11 3.63 -0.78
C LEU A 67 -1.36 4.77 -0.07
N GLY A 68 -1.13 5.89 -0.76
CA GLY A 68 -0.51 7.08 -0.16
C GLY A 68 -1.41 7.81 0.83
N GLU A 69 -2.72 7.76 0.62
CA GLU A 69 -3.70 8.30 1.56
C GLU A 69 -3.81 7.41 2.80
N ILE A 70 -3.84 6.08 2.62
CA ILE A 70 -3.86 5.10 3.72
C ILE A 70 -2.64 5.24 4.64
N LEU A 71 -1.45 5.45 4.07
CA LEU A 71 -0.22 5.67 4.81
C LEU A 71 -0.22 7.05 5.51
N PRO A 72 0.01 7.11 6.84
CA PRO A 72 0.14 8.39 7.54
C PRO A 72 1.31 9.21 6.99
N SER A 73 1.14 10.52 6.81
CA SER A 73 2.24 11.38 6.35
C SER A 73 3.40 11.45 7.36
N MET A 74 3.11 11.23 8.65
CA MET A 74 4.11 11.13 9.71
C MET A 74 3.73 10.03 10.70
N ILE A 75 4.74 9.34 11.24
CA ILE A 75 4.56 8.34 12.30
C ILE A 75 5.51 8.66 13.46
N ASN A 76 5.05 8.48 14.70
CA ASN A 76 5.89 8.60 15.88
C ASN A 76 6.34 7.19 16.30
N VAL A 77 7.64 6.92 16.22
CA VAL A 77 8.21 5.62 16.61
C VAL A 77 8.80 5.64 18.01
N SER A 78 8.64 6.75 18.73
CA SER A 78 9.15 6.84 20.08
C SER A 78 8.44 5.87 21.01
N LYS A 79 9.24 5.04 21.68
CA LYS A 79 8.79 4.23 22.82
C LYS A 79 8.84 5.02 24.14
N SER A 80 9.32 6.27 24.11
CA SER A 80 9.52 7.12 25.28
C SER A 80 8.55 8.29 25.28
N LYS A 81 7.93 8.57 26.43
CA LYS A 81 7.05 9.73 26.61
C LYS A 81 7.79 11.09 26.60
N ILE A 82 9.11 11.08 26.53
CA ILE A 82 9.97 12.24 26.80
C ILE A 82 10.52 12.86 25.51
N TRP A 83 10.69 12.06 24.46
CA TRP A 83 11.24 12.52 23.18
C TRP A 83 10.35 11.99 22.07
N ASP A 84 9.88 12.85 21.19
CA ASP A 84 9.19 12.40 20.00
C ASP A 84 10.19 12.13 18.88
N ASP A 85 10.11 10.94 18.29
CA ASP A 85 10.91 10.54 17.14
C ASP A 85 9.95 10.35 15.97
N TRP A 86 9.73 11.45 15.25
CA TRP A 86 8.81 11.51 14.12
C TRP A 86 9.54 11.15 12.83
N LEU A 87 8.97 10.22 12.08
CA LEU A 87 9.41 9.86 10.75
C LEU A 87 8.42 10.41 9.72
N GLN A 88 8.92 10.91 8.61
CA GLN A 88 8.12 11.47 7.52
C GLN A 88 8.07 10.50 6.34
N LEU A 89 6.88 10.33 5.77
CA LEU A 89 6.70 9.54 4.54
C LEU A 89 7.31 10.29 3.34
N THR A 90 8.17 9.61 2.59
CA THR A 90 8.83 10.14 1.39
C THR A 90 8.74 9.12 0.25
N GLN A 91 8.58 9.62 -0.97
CA GLN A 91 8.61 8.81 -2.20
C GLN A 91 9.83 9.18 -3.03
N TYR A 92 10.62 8.19 -3.38
CA TYR A 92 11.72 8.28 -4.33
C TYR A 92 11.34 7.60 -5.65
N PHE A 93 11.75 8.23 -6.74
CA PHE A 93 11.50 7.77 -8.11
C PHE A 93 12.80 7.24 -8.73
N PRO A 94 12.70 6.25 -9.64
CA PRO A 94 13.85 5.75 -10.37
C PRO A 94 14.66 6.88 -11.01
N ASN A 95 15.98 6.79 -10.89
CA ASN A 95 16.92 7.76 -11.43
C ASN A 95 18.19 7.04 -11.94
N LYS A 96 19.30 7.76 -12.15
CA LYS A 96 20.53 7.16 -12.68
C LYS A 96 21.22 6.19 -11.72
N ASP A 97 20.94 6.32 -10.43
CA ASP A 97 21.61 5.61 -9.35
C ASP A 97 20.72 4.52 -8.73
N SER A 98 19.40 4.53 -9.01
CA SER A 98 18.44 3.52 -8.57
C SER A 98 17.39 3.24 -9.65
N GLU A 99 17.19 1.97 -10.00
CA GLU A 99 16.23 1.54 -11.03
C GLU A 99 14.81 1.35 -10.49
N TYR A 100 14.61 1.42 -9.16
CA TYR A 100 13.35 1.08 -8.50
C TYR A 100 12.65 2.29 -7.90
N TYR A 101 11.34 2.17 -7.71
CA TYR A 101 10.58 3.06 -6.85
C TYR A 101 10.82 2.66 -5.39
N GLU A 102 10.91 3.66 -4.52
CA GLU A 102 11.03 3.45 -3.08
C GLU A 102 10.07 4.38 -2.33
N THR A 103 9.26 3.81 -1.45
CA THR A 103 8.50 4.58 -0.46
C THR A 103 9.13 4.31 0.90
N ALA A 104 9.48 5.35 1.64
CA ALA A 104 10.16 5.21 2.92
C ALA A 104 9.61 6.15 3.99
N TYR A 105 9.69 5.70 5.24
CA TYR A 105 9.67 6.59 6.40
C TYR A 105 11.10 6.96 6.76
N VAL A 106 11.40 8.25 6.62
CA VAL A 106 12.74 8.80 6.85
C VAL A 106 12.78 9.60 8.14
N ARG A 107 13.90 9.51 8.84
CA ARG A 107 14.21 10.41 9.95
C ARG A 107 14.92 11.65 9.39
N TYR A 108 14.43 12.82 9.77
CA TYR A 108 15.15 14.08 9.59
C TYR A 108 15.89 14.40 10.89
N ASP A 109 17.21 14.23 10.89
CA ASP A 109 18.04 14.87 11.90
C ASP A 109 18.48 16.24 11.36
N VAL A 110 18.41 17.28 12.18
CA VAL A 110 18.88 18.63 11.82
C VAL A 110 20.38 18.62 11.51
N TYR A 111 21.10 17.62 12.03
CA TYR A 111 22.55 17.52 11.94
C TYR A 111 23.07 16.35 11.09
N ASP A 112 22.19 15.50 10.53
CA ASP A 112 22.57 14.33 9.74
C ASP A 112 21.79 14.23 8.43
N SER A 113 22.33 13.46 7.48
CA SER A 113 21.63 13.05 6.28
C SER A 113 20.33 12.29 6.61
N GLN A 114 19.32 12.42 5.73
CA GLN A 114 18.10 11.63 5.83
C GLN A 114 18.47 10.16 5.99
N THR A 115 17.93 9.52 7.02
CA THR A 115 18.12 8.08 7.23
C THR A 115 16.79 7.39 6.98
N GLU A 116 16.73 6.55 5.96
CA GLU A 116 15.61 5.64 5.73
C GLU A 116 15.52 4.63 6.87
N VAL A 117 14.37 4.62 7.55
CA VAL A 117 14.16 3.72 8.70
C VAL A 117 13.34 2.50 8.30
N TYR A 118 12.31 2.73 7.48
CA TYR A 118 11.48 1.68 6.88
C TYR A 118 11.29 2.01 5.41
N SER A 119 11.52 1.04 4.54
CA SER A 119 11.41 1.21 3.09
C SER A 119 10.69 0.04 2.44
N GLY A 120 9.84 0.35 1.47
CA GLY A 120 9.27 -0.58 0.52
C GLY A 120 9.74 -0.25 -0.89
N PHE A 121 10.12 -1.27 -1.65
CA PHE A 121 10.64 -1.14 -3.01
C PHE A 121 9.71 -1.82 -4.01
N GLY A 122 9.67 -1.32 -5.24
CA GLY A 122 8.90 -1.93 -6.31
C GLY A 122 9.27 -1.42 -7.70
N ASP A 123 8.80 -2.12 -8.73
CA ASP A 123 8.96 -1.69 -10.13
C ASP A 123 7.98 -0.56 -10.48
N THR A 124 6.98 -0.34 -9.63
CA THR A 124 6.01 0.75 -9.72
C THR A 124 5.85 1.47 -8.37
N GLU A 125 5.38 2.72 -8.42
CA GLU A 125 5.09 3.50 -7.21
C GLU A 125 4.11 2.79 -6.28
N VAL A 126 3.06 2.19 -6.85
CA VAL A 126 2.02 1.46 -6.09
C VAL A 126 2.57 0.20 -5.42
N GLU A 127 3.51 -0.51 -6.05
CA GLU A 127 4.22 -1.63 -5.43
C GLU A 127 5.07 -1.18 -4.25
N SER A 128 5.86 -0.11 -4.42
CA SER A 128 6.73 0.40 -3.35
C SER A 128 5.92 0.81 -2.11
N ARG A 129 4.75 1.45 -2.31
CA ARG A 129 3.82 1.81 -1.22
C ARG A 129 3.19 0.59 -0.56
N ALA A 130 2.72 -0.38 -1.36
CA ALA A 130 2.12 -1.60 -0.83
C ALA A 130 3.11 -2.41 0.00
N MET A 131 4.35 -2.54 -0.49
CA MET A 131 5.43 -3.24 0.20
C MET A 131 5.78 -2.58 1.54
N LEU A 132 5.87 -1.24 1.58
CA LEU A 132 6.10 -0.51 2.83
C LEU A 132 4.96 -0.76 3.82
N LEU A 133 3.71 -0.63 3.37
CA LEU A 133 2.54 -0.80 4.23
C LEU A 133 2.45 -2.22 4.81
N ILE A 134 2.69 -3.25 3.98
CA ILE A 134 2.74 -4.65 4.42
C ILE A 134 3.83 -4.84 5.48
N ASP A 135 5.04 -4.34 5.23
CA ASP A 135 6.17 -4.50 6.15
C ASP A 135 5.90 -3.86 7.52
N LEU A 136 5.32 -2.65 7.53
CA LEU A 136 4.96 -1.93 8.76
C LEU A 136 3.90 -2.67 9.58
N LEU A 137 2.91 -3.28 8.92
CA LEU A 137 1.86 -4.06 9.57
C LEU A 137 2.38 -5.41 10.07
N ASP A 138 3.13 -6.16 9.24
CA ASP A 138 3.70 -7.46 9.62
C ASP A 138 4.67 -7.31 10.81
N LYS A 139 5.48 -6.24 10.83
CA LYS A 139 6.39 -5.91 11.94
C LYS A 139 5.71 -5.24 13.14
N LYS A 140 4.41 -4.91 13.03
CA LYS A 140 3.65 -4.20 14.06
C LYS A 140 4.26 -2.85 14.45
N VAL A 141 4.90 -2.18 13.48
CA VAL A 141 5.31 -0.78 13.62
C VAL A 141 4.08 0.11 13.60
N LEU A 142 3.13 -0.21 12.72
CA LEU A 142 1.78 0.34 12.70
C LEU A 142 0.76 -0.76 12.91
N THR A 143 -0.41 -0.36 13.38
CA THR A 143 -1.63 -1.16 13.46
C THR A 143 -2.72 -0.52 12.60
N LEU A 144 -3.83 -1.24 12.37
CA LEU A 144 -4.94 -0.71 11.55
C LEU A 144 -5.50 0.62 12.08
N SER A 145 -5.43 0.89 13.39
CA SER A 145 -5.89 2.16 13.98
C SER A 145 -4.96 3.34 13.72
N ASP A 146 -3.72 3.07 13.29
CA ASP A 146 -2.76 4.11 12.95
C ASP A 146 -2.89 4.54 11.48
N LEU A 147 -3.62 3.78 10.66
CA LEU A 147 -3.81 4.04 9.24
C LEU A 147 -4.99 5.00 8.99
N ASN A 148 -4.95 5.74 7.87
CA ASN A 148 -6.05 6.59 7.44
C ASN A 148 -7.10 5.78 6.66
N LEU A 149 -7.78 4.86 7.33
CA LEU A 149 -8.85 4.06 6.73
C LEU A 149 -10.17 4.85 6.83
N ASN A 150 -10.80 5.11 5.68
CA ASN A 150 -12.14 5.70 5.59
C ASN A 150 -13.23 4.63 5.61
#